data_AF-A0A3D3CFC5-F1
#
_entry.id   AF-A0A3D3CFC5-F1
#
_cell.length_a   1.000
_cell.length_b   1.000
_cell.length_c   1.000
_cell.angle_alpha   90.00
_cell.angle_beta   90.00
_cell.angle_gamma   90.00
#
_symmetry.space_group_name_H-M   'P 1'
#
loop_
_entity.id
_entity.type
_entity.pdbx_description
1 polymer ?
#
loop_
_entity_poly.entity_id
_entity_poly.type
_entity_poly.pdbx_seq_one_letter_code
_entity_poly.pdbx_strand_id
1 'polypeptide(L)' 'VGDRLGVKASSGIRTRADAERMIAAGASRIGASASVAICGGAVS' A
#
# COMPACT_ATOMS: atom_id res chain seq x y z
N VAL A 1 -9.08 0.34 -17.41
CA VAL A 1 -7.94 -0.51 -17.00
C VAL A 1 -8.37 -1.94 -17.24
N GLY A 2 -7.55 -2.77 -17.90
CA GLY A 2 -7.91 -4.15 -18.22
C GLY A 2 -7.48 -5.12 -17.11
N ASP A 3 -8.22 -6.21 -16.93
CA ASP A 3 -8.11 -7.16 -15.81
C ASP A 3 -6.73 -7.82 -15.63
N ARG A 4 -5.87 -7.72 -16.64
CA ARG A 4 -4.51 -8.28 -16.62
C ARG A 4 -3.45 -7.34 -16.05
N LEU A 5 -3.72 -6.03 -15.99
CA LEU A 5 -2.78 -5.05 -15.43
C LEU A 5 -3.18 -4.66 -14.01
N GLY A 6 -2.32 -4.98 -13.05
CA GLY A 6 -2.48 -4.54 -11.66
C GLY A 6 -2.26 -3.04 -11.48
N VAL A 7 -2.88 -2.47 -10.44
CA VAL A 7 -2.78 -1.04 -10.10
C VAL A 7 -1.78 -0.85 -8.96
N LYS A 8 -0.84 0.09 -9.10
CA LYS A 8 0.09 0.48 -8.03
C LYS A 8 -0.36 1.79 -7.38
N ALA A 9 -0.68 1.76 -6.09
CA ALA A 9 -0.88 2.97 -5.29
C ALA A 9 0.48 3.43 -4.73
N SER A 10 0.88 4.67 -5.04
CA SER A 10 2.15 5.26 -4.62
C SER A 10 1.89 6.70 -4.18
N SER A 11 2.35 7.09 -2.98
CA SER A 11 2.13 8.39 -2.31
C SER A 11 1.02 8.40 -1.25
N GLY A 12 1.25 9.15 -0.16
CA GLY A 12 0.28 9.39 0.91
C GLY A 12 0.02 8.23 1.88
N ILE A 13 0.55 7.04 1.61
CA ILE A 13 0.32 5.83 2.43
C ILE A 13 1.35 5.79 3.57
N ARG A 14 0.92 6.15 4.78
CA ARG A 14 1.80 6.22 5.96
C ARG A 14 1.42 5.23 7.05
N THR A 15 0.17 4.78 7.05
CA THR A 15 -0.39 3.88 8.06
C THR A 15 -0.91 2.61 7.43
N ARG A 16 -1.10 1.57 8.26
CA ARG A 16 -1.77 0.34 7.85
C ARG A 16 -3.19 0.61 7.29
N ALA A 17 -3.94 1.50 7.94
CA ALA A 17 -5.28 1.88 7.48
C ALA A 17 -5.27 2.56 6.10
N ASP A 18 -4.24 3.35 5.77
CA ASP A 18 -4.08 3.90 4.42
C ASP A 18 -3.85 2.80 3.38
N ALA A 19 -3.00 1.82 3.70
CA ALA A 19 -2.71 0.71 2.80
C ALA A 19 -3.95 -0.14 2.56
N GLU A 20 -4.71 -0.45 3.61
CA GLU A 20 -5.97 -1.20 3.53
C GLU A 20 -7.03 -0.47 2.69
N ARG A 21 -7.16 0.85 2.85
CA ARG A 21 -8.04 1.66 2.00
C ARG A 21 -7.67 1.57 0.52
N MET A 22 -6.38 1.59 0.18
CA MET A 22 -5.94 1.49 -1.22
C MET A 22 -6.19 0.10 -1.81
N ILE A 23 -6.00 -0.96 -1.01
CA ILE A 23 -6.32 -2.34 -1.43
C ILE A 23 -7.82 -2.47 -1.69
N ALA A 24 -8.67 -1.96 -0.80
CA ALA A 24 -10.12 -1.97 -0.97
C ALA A 24 -10.56 -1.18 -2.22
N ALA A 25 -9.83 -0.13 -2.59
CA ALA A 25 -10.04 0.62 -3.83
C ALA A 25 -9.54 -0.09 -5.10
N GLY A 26 -8.96 -1.29 -4.98
CA GLY A 26 -8.48 -2.10 -6.10
C GLY A 26 -6.99 -2.01 -6.40
N ALA A 27 -6.17 -1.42 -5.51
CA ALA A 27 -4.72 -1.44 -5.67
C ALA A 27 -4.18 -2.86 -5.50
N SER A 28 -3.46 -3.35 -6.50
CA SER A 28 -2.77 -4.65 -6.49
C SER A 28 -1.35 -4.55 -5.93
N ARG A 29 -0.80 -3.33 -5.78
CA ARG A 29 0.52 -3.09 -5.21
C ARG A 29 0.55 -1.77 -4.43
N ILE A 30 1.21 -1.79 -3.27
CA ILE A 30 1.42 -0.60 -2.43
C ILE A 30 2.89 -0.18 -2.49
N GLY A 31 3.15 1.08 -2.81
CA GLY A 31 4.45 1.72 -2.71
C GLY A 31 4.45 2.77 -1.61
N ALA A 32 5.10 2.47 -0.48
CA ALA A 32 5.20 3.36 0.66
C ALA A 32 6.63 3.37 1.21
N SER A 33 7.16 4.56 1.50
CA SER A 33 8.45 4.72 2.19
C SER A 33 8.39 4.29 3.65
N ALA A 34 7.19 4.28 4.26
CA ALA A 34 6.93 3.80 5.61
C ALA A 34 6.58 2.30 5.66
N SER A 35 6.93 1.52 4.64
CA SER A 35 6.50 0.11 4.48
C SER A 35 6.81 -0.75 5.72
N VAL A 36 7.98 -0.59 6.32
CA VAL A 36 8.40 -1.35 7.51
C VAL A 36 7.45 -1.07 8.69
N ALA A 37 7.16 0.20 8.97
CA ALA A 37 6.23 0.58 10.03
C ALA A 37 4.79 0.13 9.73
N ILE A 38 4.36 0.24 8.47
CA ILE A 38 3.04 -0.23 8.00
C ILE A 38 2.87 -1.74 8.26
N CYS A 39 3.93 -2.52 8.04
CA CYS A 39 3.95 -3.97 8.30
C CYS A 39 4.16 -4.33 9.77
N GLY A 40 4.25 -3.36 10.69
CA GLY A 40 4.48 -3.62 12.12
C GLY A 40 5.92 -4.02 12.45
N GLY A 41 6.86 -3.87 11.52
CA GLY A 41 8.28 -4.03 11.80
C GLY A 41 8.79 -2.82 12.58
N ALA A 42 9.20 -3.03 13.83
CA ALA A 42 10.06 -2.08 14.53
C ALA A 42 11.52 -2.48 14.22
N VAL A 43 12.30 -1.56 13.64
CA VAL A 43 13.76 -1.73 13.58
C VAL A 43 14.31 -1.34 14.94
N SER A 44 14.99 -2.31 15.57
CA SER A 44 15.59 -2.20 16.90
C SER A 44 16.89 -1.41 16.90
#